data_AF-A0A814WKX7-F1
#
_entry.id   AF-A0A814WKX7-F1
#
_cell.length_a   1.000
_cell.length_b   1.000
_cell.length_c   1.000
_cell.angle_alpha   90.00
_cell.angle_beta   90.00
_cell.angle_gamma   90.00
#
_symmetry.space_group_name_H-M   'P 1'
#
loop_
_entity.id
_entity.type
_entity.pdbx_description
1 polymer ?
#
loop_
_entity_poly.entity_id
_entity_poly.type
_entity_poly.pdbx_seq_one_letter_code
_entity_poly.pdbx_strand_id
1 'polypeptide(L)'
;MANELSSPKFLPFLIQYQNAVLIIEDAENIIKDRQDTTFTSNQAVANLLNLSDGLLGDAMHQQIIATFNCDLKSVDKALLRKGRLIASHEFNKLDIQDARILSEKLGYASENICERMTLAEIYNQGEEKQEQENSDENKKSSEKYVCKCCNESYGGGSEEE
;
A
#
# COMPACT_ATOMS: atom_id res chain seq x y z
N MET A 1 10.32 -10.61 -8.30
CA MET A 1 8.94 -11.12 -8.47
C MET A 1 8.44 -11.02 -9.91
N ALA A 2 8.56 -9.86 -10.58
CA ALA A 2 8.09 -9.67 -11.96
C ALA A 2 8.57 -10.75 -12.97
N ASN A 3 9.83 -11.19 -12.86
CA ASN A 3 10.40 -12.22 -13.74
C ASN A 3 9.67 -13.57 -13.65
N GLU A 4 9.18 -13.96 -12.47
CA GLU A 4 8.45 -15.22 -12.28
C GLU A 4 7.05 -15.15 -12.89
N LEU A 5 6.36 -14.01 -12.79
CA LEU A 5 5.06 -13.79 -13.43
C LEU A 5 5.16 -13.74 -14.96
N SER A 6 6.28 -13.24 -15.48
CA SER A 6 6.56 -13.26 -16.92
C SER A 6 7.03 -14.63 -17.43
N SER A 7 7.33 -15.58 -16.53
CA SER A 7 7.83 -16.90 -16.91
C SER A 7 6.77 -17.72 -17.66
N PRO A 8 7.13 -18.42 -18.74
CA PRO A 8 6.23 -19.37 -19.41
C PRO A 8 5.72 -20.49 -18.49
N LYS A 9 6.41 -20.75 -17.37
CA LYS A 9 6.03 -21.77 -16.38
C LYS A 9 4.95 -21.29 -15.41
N PHE A 10 4.65 -19.99 -15.38
CA PHE A 10 3.72 -19.41 -14.43
C PHE A 10 2.27 -19.87 -14.64
N LEU A 11 1.78 -19.85 -15.89
CA LEU A 11 0.44 -20.33 -16.20
C LEU A 11 0.27 -21.83 -15.89
N PRO A 12 1.18 -22.74 -16.31
CA PRO A 12 1.14 -24.14 -15.89
C PRO A 12 1.14 -24.35 -14.38
N PHE A 13 1.91 -23.53 -13.64
CA PHE A 13 1.92 -23.57 -12.18
C PHE A 13 0.55 -23.19 -11.61
N LEU A 14 -0.05 -22.08 -12.03
CA LEU A 14 -1.37 -21.67 -11.56
C LEU A 14 -2.47 -22.67 -11.90
N ILE A 15 -2.38 -23.36 -13.05
CA ILE A 15 -3.34 -24.41 -13.44
C ILE A 15 -3.40 -25.55 -12.40
N GLN A 16 -2.32 -25.78 -11.66
CA GLN A 16 -2.29 -26.80 -10.60
C GLN A 16 -3.10 -26.39 -9.36
N TYR A 17 -3.49 -25.12 -9.23
CA TYR A 17 -4.17 -24.55 -8.05
C TYR A 17 -5.50 -23.90 -8.45
N GLN A 18 -6.51 -24.73 -8.72
CA GLN A 18 -7.88 -24.25 -8.97
C GLN A 18 -8.54 -23.70 -7.70
N ASN A 19 -9.44 -22.72 -7.85
CA ASN A 19 -10.16 -22.07 -6.73
C ASN A 19 -9.25 -21.39 -5.70
N ALA A 20 -8.08 -20.92 -6.11
CA ALA A 20 -7.16 -20.20 -5.24
C ALA A 20 -7.36 -18.67 -5.33
N VAL A 21 -6.86 -17.97 -4.31
CA VAL A 21 -6.65 -16.52 -4.35
C VAL A 21 -5.16 -16.28 -4.53
N LEU A 22 -4.80 -15.59 -5.61
CA LEU A 22 -3.43 -15.16 -5.88
C LEU A 22 -3.26 -13.74 -5.34
N ILE A 23 -2.35 -13.57 -4.38
CA ILE A 23 -1.99 -12.28 -3.82
C ILE A 23 -0.64 -11.85 -4.39
N ILE A 24 -0.59 -10.66 -4.97
CA ILE A 24 0.61 -10.04 -5.53
C ILE A 24 0.86 -8.74 -4.78
N GLU A 25 1.86 -8.73 -3.91
CA GLU A 25 2.29 -7.53 -3.20
C GLU A 25 3.30 -6.74 -4.05
N ASP A 26 3.35 -5.41 -3.84
CA ASP A 26 4.27 -4.49 -4.55
C ASP A 26 4.22 -4.72 -6.09
N ALA A 27 3.00 -4.69 -6.61
CA ALA A 27 2.69 -5.04 -7.98
C ALA A 27 3.01 -3.92 -9.00
N GLU A 28 3.56 -2.78 -8.55
CA GLU A 28 3.87 -1.59 -9.34
C GLU A 28 4.61 -1.93 -10.63
N ASN A 29 5.65 -2.77 -10.54
CA ASN A 29 6.49 -3.14 -11.69
C ASN A 29 5.81 -4.13 -12.65
N ILE A 30 4.66 -4.66 -12.27
CA ILE A 30 3.91 -5.67 -13.00
C ILE A 30 2.66 -5.07 -13.63
N ILE A 31 2.02 -4.07 -13.01
CA ILE A 31 0.73 -3.53 -13.47
C ILE A 31 0.85 -2.21 -14.25
N LYS A 32 2.04 -1.59 -14.28
CA LYS A 32 2.27 -0.30 -14.94
C LYS A 32 2.13 -0.35 -16.46
N ASP A 33 1.76 0.78 -17.05
CA ASP A 33 1.51 0.95 -18.49
C ASP A 33 2.73 0.56 -19.36
N ARG A 34 2.43 0.03 -20.54
CA ARG A 34 3.36 -0.65 -21.46
C ARG A 34 4.29 0.30 -22.21
N GLN A 35 4.06 1.61 -22.10
CA GLN A 35 4.74 2.61 -22.93
C GLN A 35 6.15 2.97 -22.44
N ASP A 36 6.48 2.71 -21.16
CA ASP A 36 7.76 3.11 -20.54
C ASP A 36 8.49 1.96 -19.80
N THR A 37 8.04 0.71 -19.96
CA THR A 37 8.55 -0.41 -19.14
C THR A 37 9.24 -1.50 -19.97
N THR A 38 10.17 -2.22 -19.31
CA THR A 38 10.99 -3.30 -19.89
C THR A 38 10.14 -4.43 -20.51
N PHE A 39 10.66 -5.17 -21.48
CA PHE A 39 9.94 -6.29 -22.12
C PHE A 39 9.30 -7.30 -21.14
N THR A 40 9.91 -7.53 -19.97
CA THR A 40 9.45 -8.46 -18.93
C THR A 40 8.17 -8.02 -18.21
N SER A 41 7.96 -6.73 -17.93
CA SER A 41 6.72 -6.23 -17.30
C SER A 41 5.52 -6.40 -18.22
N ASN A 42 5.71 -6.17 -19.53
CA ASN A 42 4.68 -6.34 -20.55
C ASN A 42 4.15 -7.79 -20.63
N GLN A 43 5.03 -8.77 -20.43
CA GLN A 43 4.66 -10.18 -20.44
C GLN A 43 3.92 -10.58 -19.16
N ALA A 44 4.29 -10.02 -18.01
CA ALA A 44 3.59 -10.24 -16.75
C ALA A 44 2.15 -9.68 -16.79
N VAL A 45 1.95 -8.46 -17.31
CA VAL A 45 0.59 -7.91 -17.54
C VAL A 45 -0.21 -8.83 -18.46
N ALA A 46 0.36 -9.27 -19.57
CA ALA A 46 -0.33 -10.14 -20.52
C ALA A 46 -0.77 -11.47 -19.89
N ASN A 47 0.08 -12.07 -19.06
CA ASN A 47 -0.27 -13.28 -18.31
C ASN A 47 -1.41 -13.01 -17.31
N LEU A 48 -1.39 -11.90 -16.58
CA LEU A 48 -2.48 -11.50 -15.68
C LEU A 48 -3.79 -11.23 -16.44
N LEU A 49 -3.72 -10.62 -17.62
CA LEU A 49 -4.90 -10.43 -18.47
C LEU A 49 -5.47 -11.75 -18.97
N ASN A 50 -4.63 -12.71 -19.33
CA ASN A 50 -5.08 -14.03 -19.78
C ASN A 50 -5.68 -14.87 -18.63
N LEU A 51 -5.27 -14.60 -17.38
CA LEU A 51 -5.81 -15.24 -16.19
C LEU A 51 -7.12 -14.60 -15.74
N SER A 52 -7.27 -13.30 -15.95
CA SER A 52 -8.45 -12.52 -15.51
C SER A 52 -9.54 -12.41 -16.58
N ASP A 53 -9.32 -12.90 -17.79
CA ASP A 53 -10.27 -12.78 -18.89
C ASP A 53 -10.52 -14.12 -19.61
N GLY A 54 -11.79 -14.37 -19.93
CA GLY A 54 -12.25 -15.44 -20.80
C GLY A 54 -12.18 -16.86 -20.22
N LEU A 55 -12.08 -17.82 -21.12
CA LEU A 55 -12.24 -19.27 -20.87
C LEU A 55 -11.32 -19.81 -19.77
N LEU A 56 -10.10 -19.27 -19.64
CA LEU A 56 -9.10 -19.76 -18.68
C LEU A 56 -9.38 -19.24 -17.27
N GLY A 57 -9.75 -17.97 -17.12
CA GLY A 57 -10.20 -17.40 -15.85
C GLY A 57 -11.49 -18.07 -15.35
N ASP A 58 -12.44 -18.30 -16.26
CA ASP A 58 -13.71 -18.98 -15.97
C ASP A 58 -13.51 -20.44 -15.55
N ALA A 59 -12.56 -21.16 -16.17
CA ALA A 59 -12.27 -22.56 -15.85
C ALA A 59 -11.48 -22.75 -14.54
N MET A 60 -10.68 -21.75 -14.16
CA MET A 60 -9.79 -21.83 -13.00
C MET A 60 -10.39 -21.23 -11.72
N HIS A 61 -11.44 -20.42 -11.84
CA HIS A 61 -12.06 -19.66 -10.74
C HIS A 61 -11.03 -18.90 -9.88
N GLN A 62 -9.97 -18.41 -10.52
CA GLN A 62 -8.86 -17.77 -9.83
C GLN A 62 -9.21 -16.31 -9.52
N GLN A 63 -9.08 -15.92 -8.25
CA GLN A 63 -9.18 -14.52 -7.84
C GLN A 63 -7.78 -13.93 -7.68
N ILE A 64 -7.58 -12.68 -8.11
CA ILE A 64 -6.30 -11.98 -8.01
C ILE A 64 -6.49 -10.74 -7.16
N ILE A 65 -5.66 -10.60 -6.12
CA ILE A 65 -5.53 -9.40 -5.31
C ILE A 65 -4.13 -8.85 -5.56
N ALA A 66 -4.05 -7.56 -5.92
CA ALA A 66 -2.78 -6.89 -6.13
C ALA A 66 -2.73 -5.61 -5.27
N THR A 67 -1.62 -5.40 -4.57
CA THR A 67 -1.35 -4.17 -3.81
C THR A 67 -0.27 -3.37 -4.55
N PHE A 68 -0.36 -2.05 -4.47
CA PHE A 68 0.60 -1.13 -5.08
C PHE A 68 0.48 0.26 -4.46
N ASN A 69 1.56 1.03 -4.51
CA ASN A 69 1.69 2.39 -3.99
C ASN A 69 1.84 3.46 -5.09
N CYS A 70 1.52 3.13 -6.35
CA CYS A 70 1.54 4.08 -7.46
C CYS A 70 0.15 4.64 -7.80
N ASP A 71 0.10 5.83 -8.42
CA ASP A 71 -1.16 6.43 -8.91
C ASP A 71 -1.86 5.46 -9.88
N LEU A 72 -3.17 5.28 -9.70
CA LEU A 72 -4.01 4.43 -10.55
C LEU A 72 -3.91 4.78 -12.05
N LYS A 73 -3.60 6.04 -12.39
CA LYS A 73 -3.36 6.48 -13.77
C LYS A 73 -2.16 5.81 -14.43
N SER A 74 -1.21 5.32 -13.64
CA SER A 74 -0.03 4.61 -14.12
C SER A 74 -0.28 3.13 -14.40
N VAL A 75 -1.45 2.59 -13.99
CA VAL A 75 -1.84 1.20 -14.19
C VAL A 75 -2.36 0.98 -15.62
N ASP A 76 -2.00 -0.15 -16.24
CA ASP A 76 -2.51 -0.55 -17.56
C ASP A 76 -4.04 -0.58 -17.55
N LYS A 77 -4.63 0.30 -18.38
CA LYS A 77 -6.09 0.49 -18.48
C LYS A 77 -6.84 -0.79 -18.87
N ALA A 78 -6.16 -1.78 -19.46
CA ALA A 78 -6.76 -3.07 -19.78
C ALA A 78 -7.11 -3.89 -18.54
N LEU A 79 -6.43 -3.68 -17.40
CA LEU A 79 -6.76 -4.28 -16.11
C LEU A 79 -7.98 -3.59 -15.48
N LEU A 80 -8.14 -2.29 -15.69
CA LEU A 80 -9.22 -1.47 -15.10
C LEU A 80 -10.59 -1.64 -15.80
N ARG A 81 -10.69 -2.48 -16.83
CA ARG A 81 -11.94 -2.69 -17.56
C ARG A 81 -12.95 -3.45 -16.70
N LYS A 82 -14.23 -3.07 -16.83
CA LYS A 82 -15.35 -3.84 -16.25
C LYS A 82 -15.28 -5.29 -16.71
N GLY A 83 -15.43 -6.22 -15.77
CA GLY A 83 -15.27 -7.66 -15.98
C GLY A 83 -13.89 -8.20 -15.59
N ARG A 84 -12.84 -7.37 -15.63
CA ARG A 84 -11.48 -7.74 -15.16
C ARG A 84 -11.18 -7.16 -13.78
N LEU A 85 -11.64 -5.93 -13.51
CA LEU A 85 -11.61 -5.32 -12.19
C LEU A 85 -12.96 -5.48 -11.49
N ILE A 86 -13.00 -6.28 -10.42
CA ILE A 86 -14.20 -6.49 -9.61
C ILE A 86 -14.32 -5.41 -8.54
N ALA A 87 -13.22 -5.08 -7.87
CA ALA A 87 -13.17 -4.09 -6.82
C ALA A 87 -11.80 -3.41 -6.79
N SER A 88 -11.79 -2.13 -6.40
CA SER A 88 -10.58 -1.37 -6.10
C SER A 88 -10.76 -0.69 -4.74
N HIS A 89 -9.75 -0.77 -3.90
CA HIS A 89 -9.75 -0.11 -2.60
C HIS A 89 -8.51 0.75 -2.47
N GLU A 90 -8.70 2.01 -2.06
CA GLU A 90 -7.61 2.95 -1.80
C GLU A 90 -7.46 3.13 -0.29
N PHE A 91 -6.30 2.74 0.23
CA PHE A 91 -5.97 2.92 1.64
C PHE A 91 -5.57 4.37 1.89
N ASN A 92 -6.53 5.13 2.41
CA ASN A 92 -6.31 6.51 2.83
C ASN A 92 -5.86 6.58 4.30
N LYS A 93 -5.44 7.77 4.75
CA LYS A 93 -5.24 8.05 6.18
C LYS A 93 -6.48 7.62 6.97
N LEU A 94 -6.28 6.89 8.06
CA LEU A 94 -7.31 6.56 9.03
C LEU A 94 -7.94 7.83 9.56
N ASP A 95 -9.23 7.77 9.86
CA ASP A 95 -9.85 8.88 10.57
C ASP A 95 -9.31 8.98 12.01
N ILE A 96 -9.64 10.08 12.68
CA ILE A 96 -9.13 10.35 14.03
C ILE A 96 -9.56 9.25 15.00
N GLN A 97 -10.78 8.71 14.87
CA GLN A 97 -11.31 7.72 15.81
C GLN A 97 -10.62 6.37 15.60
N ASP A 98 -10.52 5.91 14.36
CA ASP A 98 -9.84 4.67 14.01
C ASP A 98 -8.34 4.74 14.36
N ALA A 99 -7.70 5.90 14.13
CA ALA A 99 -6.31 6.11 14.51
C ALA A 99 -6.11 6.04 16.03
N ARG A 100 -7.03 6.62 16.82
CA ARG A 100 -7.01 6.52 18.30
C ARG A 100 -7.19 5.09 18.76
N ILE A 101 -8.20 4.40 18.24
CA ILE A 101 -8.49 2.99 18.56
C ILE A 101 -7.28 2.11 18.25
N LEU A 102 -6.63 2.32 17.10
CA LEU A 102 -5.43 1.57 16.74
C LEU A 102 -4.25 1.90 17.66
N SER A 103 -4.05 3.18 17.99
CA SER A 103 -2.96 3.62 18.87
C SER A 103 -3.10 3.05 20.28
N GLU A 104 -4.31 3.07 20.85
CA GLU A 104 -4.62 2.46 22.15
C GLU A 104 -4.33 0.95 22.14
N LYS A 105 -4.72 0.26 21.07
CA LYS A 105 -4.43 -1.18 20.90
C LYS A 105 -2.93 -1.48 20.80
N LEU A 106 -2.15 -0.56 20.26
CA LEU A 106 -0.69 -0.67 20.16
C LEU A 106 0.04 -0.22 21.44
N GLY A 107 -0.70 0.30 22.44
CA GLY A 107 -0.12 0.76 23.71
C GLY A 107 0.41 2.19 23.69
N TYR A 108 0.06 2.97 22.67
CA TYR A 108 0.42 4.38 22.57
C TYR A 108 -0.66 5.30 23.16
N ALA A 109 -0.26 6.49 23.59
CA ALA A 109 -1.17 7.56 24.00
C ALA A 109 -1.97 8.07 22.80
N SER A 110 -3.30 8.04 22.88
CA SER A 110 -4.20 8.37 21.77
C SER A 110 -4.86 9.75 21.90
N GLU A 111 -4.81 10.35 23.09
CA GLU A 111 -5.59 11.55 23.43
C GLU A 111 -5.19 12.76 22.57
N ASN A 112 -3.93 12.78 22.12
CA ASN A 112 -3.34 13.87 21.34
C ASN A 112 -3.51 13.71 19.83
N ILE A 113 -4.10 12.60 19.36
CA ILE A 113 -4.36 12.40 17.92
C ILE A 113 -5.57 13.25 17.54
N CYS A 114 -5.34 14.34 16.82
CA CYS A 114 -6.39 15.25 16.33
C CYS A 114 -6.40 15.40 14.81
N GLU A 115 -5.58 14.62 14.11
CA GLU A 115 -5.55 14.60 12.65
C GLU A 115 -5.63 13.18 12.13
N ARG A 116 -5.97 13.06 10.84
CA ARG A 116 -5.96 11.77 10.15
C ARG A 116 -4.53 11.29 10.02
N MET A 117 -4.29 10.01 10.30
CA MET A 117 -2.95 9.42 10.29
C MET A 117 -2.87 8.24 9.34
N THR A 118 -1.73 8.08 8.67
CA THR A 118 -1.37 6.85 7.99
C THR A 118 -1.07 5.74 9.00
N LEU A 119 -1.11 4.49 8.56
CA LEU A 119 -0.65 3.38 9.39
C LEU A 119 0.82 3.58 9.80
N ALA A 120 1.68 4.01 8.88
CA ALA A 120 3.10 4.25 9.19
C ALA A 120 3.30 5.27 10.32
N GLU A 121 2.53 6.37 10.34
CA GLU A 121 2.58 7.37 11.42
C GLU A 121 2.10 6.77 12.76
N ILE A 122 1.10 5.88 12.75
CA ILE A 122 0.55 5.26 13.97
C ILE A 122 1.50 4.21 14.55
N TYR A 123 2.10 3.36 13.70
CA TYR A 123 3.02 2.33 14.17
C TYR A 123 4.34 2.89 14.71
N ASN A 124 4.75 4.07 14.24
CA ASN A 124 6.03 4.70 14.58
C ASN A 124 5.89 5.96 15.48
N GLN A 125 4.85 6.04 16.33
CA GLN A 125 4.64 7.21 17.21
C GLN A 125 5.79 7.50 18.19
N GLY A 126 6.64 6.50 18.48
CA GLY A 126 7.83 6.65 19.33
C GLY A 126 9.13 6.97 18.59
N GLU A 127 9.12 7.03 17.25
CA GLU A 127 10.32 7.34 16.46
C GLU A 127 10.37 8.83 16.14
N GLU A 128 11.54 9.46 16.36
CA GLU A 128 11.77 10.83 15.93
C GLU A 128 11.79 10.89 14.39
N LYS A 129 11.00 11.81 13.81
CA LYS A 129 11.05 12.05 12.36
C LYS A 129 12.47 12.49 12.00
N GLN A 130 13.16 11.72 11.16
CA GLN A 130 14.39 12.18 10.54
C GLN A 130 14.04 13.30 9.55
N GLU A 131 14.21 14.56 9.97
CA GLU A 131 14.12 15.71 9.07
C GLU A 131 15.32 15.64 8.10
N GLN A 132 15.06 15.40 6.82
CA GLN A 132 16.03 15.73 5.78
C GLN A 132 16.10 17.25 5.70
N GLU A 133 17.18 17.83 6.23
CA GLU A 133 17.53 19.24 6.04
C GLU A 133 17.79 19.50 4.55
N ASN A 134 16.75 19.83 3.79
CA ASN A 134 16.94 20.60 2.56
C ASN A 134 17.28 22.02 3.00
N SER A 135 18.50 22.45 2.68
CA SER A 135 19.06 23.76 2.99
C SER A 135 18.28 24.87 2.28
N ASP A 136 17.18 25.31 2.88
CA ASP A 136 16.61 26.63 2.65
C ASP A 136 16.37 27.28 4.02
N GLU A 137 17.15 28.33 4.29
CA GLU A 137 17.18 29.07 5.54
C GLU A 137 15.82 29.74 5.82
N ASN A 138 15.00 29.14 6.70
CA ASN A 138 14.31 29.90 7.75
C ASN A 138 13.81 28.99 8.88
N LYS A 139 14.52 29.06 10.01
CA LYS A 139 14.25 28.33 11.25
C LYS A 139 12.97 28.79 11.95
N LYS A 140 12.13 27.80 12.31
CA LYS A 140 11.52 27.53 13.62
C LYS A 140 10.76 26.20 13.44
N SER A 141 10.80 25.19 14.29
CA SER A 141 11.35 24.93 15.63
C SER A 141 10.63 23.65 16.04
N SER A 142 11.33 22.52 16.19
CA SER A 142 10.90 21.29 16.90
C SER A 142 9.39 21.19 17.22
N GLU A 143 8.58 20.67 16.31
CA GLU A 143 7.22 20.26 16.67
C GLU A 143 7.30 18.93 17.43
N LYS A 144 7.46 19.03 18.75
CA LYS A 144 6.79 18.11 19.68
C LYS A 144 5.36 17.97 19.18
N TYR A 145 4.78 16.77 19.20
CA TYR A 145 3.35 16.57 18.90
C TYR A 145 2.49 17.33 19.94
N VAL A 146 2.37 18.64 19.74
CA VAL A 146 1.49 19.51 20.51
C VAL A 146 0.14 19.38 19.85
N CYS A 147 -0.73 18.64 20.52
CA CYS A 147 -2.15 18.60 20.21
C CYS A 147 -2.68 20.04 20.12
N LYS A 148 -3.01 20.55 18.92
CA LYS A 148 -3.58 21.91 18.73
C LYS A 148 -4.94 22.11 19.43
N CYS A 149 -5.49 21.05 20.01
CA CYS A 149 -6.81 20.91 20.62
C CYS A 149 -6.72 20.91 22.15
N CYS A 150 -5.59 20.48 22.71
CA CYS A 150 -5.36 20.33 24.13
C CYS A 150 -4.13 21.16 24.48
N ASN A 151 -4.33 22.21 25.27
CA ASN A 151 -3.32 23.22 25.61
C ASN A 151 -2.25 22.70 26.59
N GLU A 152 -1.84 21.43 26.48
CA GLU A 152 -0.93 20.77 27.42
C GLU A 152 0.22 20.08 26.67
N SER A 153 1.44 20.45 27.05
CA SER A 153 2.68 19.89 26.54
C SER A 153 3.09 18.72 27.43
N TYR A 154 2.98 17.49 26.96
CA TYR A 154 3.50 16.34 27.70
C TYR A 154 4.97 16.09 27.31
N GLY A 155 5.87 16.26 28.28
CA GLY A 155 7.27 15.87 28.15
C GLY A 155 7.40 14.37 28.41
N GLY A 156 8.10 13.67 27.53
CA GLY A 156 8.51 12.29 27.78
C GLY A 156 9.39 12.25 29.02
N GLY A 157 8.86 11.69 30.10
CA GLY A 157 9.66 11.21 31.21
C GLY A 157 10.19 9.83 30.85
N SER A 158 11.51 9.73 30.67
CA SER A 158 12.21 8.47 30.83
C SER A 158 12.22 8.14 32.32
N GLU A 159 11.44 7.15 32.73
CA GLU A 159 11.71 6.45 33.99
C GLU A 159 12.83 5.43 33.72
N GLU A 160 14.06 5.84 33.98
CA GLU A 160 15.16 4.93 34.32
C GLU A 160 15.52 5.22 35.80
N GLU A 161 15.25 4.19 36.63
CA GLU A 161 15.67 3.93 38.03
C GLU A 161 15.42 4.98 39.15
#